data_AF-A0A2H1MY51-F1
#
_entry.id   AF-A0A2H1MY51-F1
#
_cell.length_a   1.000
_cell.length_b   1.000
_cell.length_c   1.000
_cell.angle_alpha   90.00
_cell.angle_beta   90.00
_cell.angle_gamma   90.00
#
_symmetry.space_group_name_H-M   'P 1'
#
loop_
_entity.id
_entity.type
_entity.pdbx_description
1 polymer ?
#
loop_
_entity_poly.entity_id
_entity_poly.type
_entity_poly.pdbx_seq_one_letter_code
_entity_poly.pdbx_strand_id
1 'polypeptide(L)'
;MKVIFYNHRPKKVPEPWIQQVSFDELLRQSDVLSLHVIQTPETIDLINNDTIAEMKNGVIILNTARGKLVNEADIRNALNEGKIYAYATDVVKGEPIASDSPLLQAKNCYITPHIAWAPYETRDRLLHMTVDNIKAYLSGDLKNVIN
;
A
#
# COMPACT_ATOMS: atom_id res chain seq x y z
N MET A 1 16.58 -6.90 -8.26
CA MET A 1 16.32 -7.07 -6.81
C MET A 1 15.80 -8.48 -6.58
N LYS A 2 16.10 -9.13 -5.44
CA LYS A 2 15.39 -10.35 -5.04
C LYS A 2 13.93 -9.99 -4.76
N VAL A 3 12.96 -10.76 -5.25
CA VAL A 3 11.54 -10.49 -5.03
C VAL A 3 10.92 -11.58 -4.17
N ILE A 4 10.46 -11.17 -2.99
CA ILE A 4 9.67 -12.00 -2.08
C ILE A 4 8.31 -11.32 -1.87
N PHE A 5 7.26 -12.09 -1.65
CA PHE A 5 5.93 -11.53 -1.36
C PHE A 5 5.19 -12.35 -0.32
N TYR A 6 4.32 -11.67 0.43
CA TYR A 6 3.33 -12.30 1.28
C TYR A 6 1.96 -12.22 0.62
N ASN A 7 1.22 -13.32 0.73
CA ASN A 7 -0.22 -13.32 0.52
C ASN A 7 -0.84 -14.31 1.52
N HIS A 8 -2.00 -13.96 2.08
CA HIS A 8 -2.72 -14.78 3.06
C HIS A 8 -3.11 -16.18 2.54
N ARG A 9 -3.04 -16.41 1.23
CA ARG A 9 -3.23 -17.71 0.58
C ARG A 9 -2.03 -18.07 -0.28
N PRO A 10 -1.67 -19.36 -0.39
CA PRO A 10 -0.72 -19.83 -1.39
C PRO A 10 -1.13 -19.37 -2.79
N LYS A 11 -0.15 -18.94 -3.59
CA LYS A 11 -0.31 -18.55 -5.00
C LYS A 11 0.57 -19.45 -5.85
N LYS A 12 0.08 -19.79 -7.04
CA LYS A 12 0.93 -20.36 -8.08
C LYS A 12 1.88 -19.26 -8.56
N VAL A 13 3.17 -19.44 -8.34
CA VAL A 13 4.19 -18.48 -8.75
C VAL A 13 4.78 -18.95 -10.08
N PRO A 14 4.50 -18.25 -11.19
CA PRO A 14 4.97 -18.68 -12.50
C PRO A 14 6.46 -18.40 -12.71
N GLU A 15 6.98 -17.39 -12.01
CA GLU A 15 8.33 -16.88 -12.20
C GLU A 15 9.30 -17.44 -11.14
N PRO A 16 10.41 -18.08 -11.53
CA PRO A 16 11.33 -18.73 -10.58
C PRO A 16 12.09 -17.74 -9.67
N TRP A 17 12.10 -16.45 -10.03
CA TRP A 17 12.76 -15.37 -9.29
C TRP A 17 11.84 -14.68 -8.27
N ILE A 18 10.56 -15.07 -8.23
CA ILE A 18 9.59 -14.63 -7.23
C ILE A 18 9.40 -15.75 -6.21
N GLN A 19 9.41 -15.41 -4.92
CA GLN A 19 9.15 -16.38 -3.85
C GLN A 19 8.04 -15.89 -2.93
N GLN A 20 7.04 -16.76 -2.69
CA GLN A 20 6.08 -16.52 -1.61
C GLN A 20 6.73 -16.89 -0.27
N VAL A 21 6.61 -16.01 0.72
CA VAL A 21 7.15 -16.19 2.08
C VAL A 21 6.07 -15.88 3.11
N SER A 22 6.33 -16.22 4.38
CA SER A 22 5.50 -15.78 5.50
C SER A 22 5.60 -14.26 5.69
N PHE A 23 4.64 -13.67 6.40
CA PHE A 23 4.67 -12.23 6.68
C PHE A 23 5.92 -11.84 7.50
N ASP A 24 6.27 -12.62 8.51
CA ASP A 24 7.45 -12.35 9.32
C ASP A 24 8.76 -12.45 8.52
N GLU A 25 8.85 -13.42 7.60
CA GLU A 25 9.99 -13.52 6.69
C GLU A 25 10.05 -12.32 5.73
N LEU A 26 8.91 -11.82 5.26
CA LEU A 26 8.83 -10.61 4.45
C LEU A 26 9.40 -9.42 5.22
N LEU A 27 8.96 -9.20 6.47
CA LEU A 27 9.44 -8.11 7.32
C LEU A 27 10.96 -8.20 7.55
N ARG A 28 11.45 -9.37 7.97
CA ARG A 28 12.87 -9.57 8.32
C ARG A 28 13.82 -9.49 7.13
N GLN A 29 13.36 -9.83 5.92
CA GLN A 29 14.24 -9.90 4.73
C GLN A 29 14.18 -8.67 3.82
N SER A 30 13.13 -7.84 3.89
CA SER A 30 12.94 -6.73 2.96
C SER A 30 13.89 -5.57 3.23
N ASP A 31 14.61 -5.13 2.20
CA ASP A 31 15.30 -3.82 2.19
C ASP A 31 14.34 -2.71 1.71
N VAL A 32 13.38 -3.07 0.86
CA VAL A 32 12.27 -2.24 0.39
C VAL A 32 10.97 -3.03 0.55
N LEU A 33 10.00 -2.49 1.28
CA LEU A 33 8.68 -3.08 1.52
C LEU A 33 7.61 -2.23 0.82
N SER A 34 6.82 -2.83 -0.08
CA SER A 34 5.71 -2.16 -0.76
C SER A 34 4.37 -2.79 -0.39
N LEU A 35 3.41 -1.96 0.04
CA LEU A 35 2.10 -2.42 0.47
C LEU A 35 1.11 -2.49 -0.70
N HIS A 36 0.58 -3.68 -0.95
CA HIS A 36 -0.48 -3.94 -1.94
C HIS A 36 -1.59 -4.79 -1.31
N VAL A 37 -2.05 -4.38 -0.13
CA VAL A 37 -3.00 -5.12 0.71
C VAL A 37 -4.33 -4.36 0.74
N ILE A 38 -5.44 -5.08 0.70
CA ILE A 38 -6.77 -4.49 0.92
C ILE A 38 -6.91 -4.08 2.39
N GLN A 39 -7.64 -2.99 2.67
CA GLN A 39 -7.93 -2.61 4.05
C GLN A 39 -9.17 -3.35 4.54
N THR A 40 -8.95 -4.29 5.44
CA THR A 40 -9.93 -4.98 6.29
C THR A 40 -9.64 -4.69 7.77
N PRO A 41 -10.54 -5.00 8.71
CA PRO A 41 -10.28 -4.85 10.14
C PRO A 41 -8.98 -5.49 10.61
N GLU A 42 -8.59 -6.63 10.03
CA GLU A 42 -7.38 -7.40 10.38
C GLU A 42 -6.09 -6.78 9.83
N THR A 43 -6.18 -5.80 8.94
CA THR A 43 -5.03 -5.16 8.28
C THR A 43 -4.86 -3.70 8.70
N ILE A 44 -5.70 -3.21 9.61
CA ILE A 44 -5.51 -1.89 10.21
C ILE A 44 -4.24 -1.92 11.03
N ASP A 45 -3.39 -0.91 10.85
CA ASP A 45 -2.08 -0.80 11.50
C ASP A 45 -1.23 -2.07 11.34
N LEU A 46 -1.36 -2.72 10.17
CA LEU A 46 -0.52 -3.85 9.75
C LEU A 46 0.97 -3.52 9.86
N ILE A 47 1.34 -2.27 9.57
CA ILE A 47 2.66 -1.72 9.85
C ILE A 47 2.54 -0.79 11.07
N ASN A 48 3.00 -1.30 12.20
CA ASN A 48 3.05 -0.63 13.51
C ASN A 48 4.43 -0.81 14.14
N ASN A 49 4.63 -0.26 15.34
CA ASN A 49 5.90 -0.35 16.07
C ASN A 49 6.47 -1.78 16.18
N ASP A 50 5.64 -2.78 16.47
CA ASP A 50 6.08 -4.17 16.63
C ASP A 50 6.57 -4.75 15.30
N THR A 51 5.80 -4.58 14.23
CA THR A 51 6.21 -5.06 12.90
C THR A 51 7.42 -4.29 12.34
N ILE A 52 7.56 -3.00 12.67
CA ILE A 52 8.72 -2.19 12.30
C ILE A 52 9.97 -2.71 13.02
N ALA A 53 9.86 -3.11 14.30
CA ALA A 53 10.98 -3.63 15.07
C ALA A 53 11.62 -4.87 14.41
N GLU A 54 10.79 -5.75 13.81
CA GLU A 54 11.21 -6.94 13.08
C GLU A 54 11.91 -6.65 11.74
N MET A 55 11.73 -5.46 11.17
CA MET A 55 12.35 -5.09 9.90
C MET A 55 13.85 -4.85 10.04
N LYS A 56 14.56 -4.86 8.91
CA LYS A 56 15.95 -4.38 8.87
C LYS A 56 16.03 -2.89 9.22
N ASN A 57 17.14 -2.49 9.84
CA ASN A 57 17.45 -1.07 10.01
C ASN A 57 17.71 -0.43 8.64
N GLY A 58 17.12 0.74 8.39
CA GLY A 58 17.25 1.45 7.12
C GLY A 58 16.32 0.93 6.01
N VAL A 59 15.27 0.18 6.35
CA VAL A 59 14.25 -0.25 5.39
C VAL A 59 13.55 0.96 4.74
N ILE A 60 13.18 0.82 3.46
CA ILE A 60 12.29 1.77 2.76
C ILE A 60 10.89 1.19 2.70
N ILE A 61 9.88 1.97 3.05
CA ILE A 61 8.48 1.55 2.99
C ILE A 61 7.72 2.37 1.95
N LEU A 62 6.96 1.70 1.09
CA LEU A 62 6.10 2.28 0.06
C LEU A 62 4.64 1.93 0.35
N ASN A 63 3.74 2.92 0.33
CA ASN A 63 2.31 2.69 0.48
C ASN A 63 1.50 3.46 -0.56
N THR A 64 0.95 2.73 -1.53
CA THR A 64 -0.02 3.26 -2.51
C THR A 64 -1.35 2.51 -2.43
N ALA A 65 -1.60 1.83 -1.31
CA ALA A 65 -2.76 0.95 -1.13
C ALA A 65 -3.87 1.64 -0.34
N ARG A 66 -3.66 1.79 0.98
CA ARG A 66 -4.62 2.40 1.91
C ARG A 66 -3.88 3.00 3.11
N GLY A 67 -4.30 4.19 3.56
CA GLY A 67 -3.65 4.89 4.66
C GLY A 67 -3.74 4.17 6.01
N LYS A 68 -4.84 3.46 6.29
CA LYS A 68 -5.01 2.74 7.57
C LYS A 68 -4.18 1.47 7.71
N LEU A 69 -3.40 1.09 6.69
CA LEU A 69 -2.47 -0.06 6.80
C LEU A 69 -1.26 0.25 7.70
N VAL A 70 -0.99 1.53 7.95
CA VAL A 70 0.18 1.94 8.76
C VAL A 70 -0.28 2.77 9.95
N ASN A 71 0.39 2.61 11.08
CA ASN A 71 0.30 3.57 12.18
C ASN A 71 1.22 4.77 11.88
N GLU A 72 0.64 5.92 11.55
CA GLU A 72 1.38 7.12 11.17
C GLU A 72 2.31 7.66 12.26
N ALA A 73 1.94 7.51 13.54
CA ALA A 73 2.77 7.95 14.66
C ALA A 73 4.01 7.06 14.82
N ASP A 74 3.83 5.74 14.66
CA ASP A 74 4.93 4.77 14.71
C ASP A 74 5.89 4.97 13.54
N ILE A 75 5.36 5.20 12.33
CA ILE A 75 6.16 5.55 11.15
C ILE A 75 6.99 6.82 11.40
N ARG A 76 6.38 7.89 11.92
CA ARG A 76 7.08 9.13 12.26
C ARG A 76 8.23 8.87 13.24
N ASN A 77 7.97 8.13 14.32
CA ASN A 77 8.99 7.84 15.33
C ASN A 77 10.14 7.04 14.72
N ALA A 78 9.84 5.96 14.01
CA ALA A 78 10.83 5.09 13.39
C ALA A 78 11.68 5.79 12.33
N LEU A 79 11.12 6.75 11.57
CA LEU A 79 11.87 7.61 10.66
C LEU A 79 12.81 8.56 11.43
N ASN A 80 12.32 9.18 12.49
CA ASN A 80 13.11 10.13 13.28
C ASN A 80 14.24 9.47 14.08
N GLU A 81 14.04 8.22 14.49
CA GLU A 81 15.03 7.35 15.16
C GLU A 81 15.99 6.67 14.18
N GLY A 82 15.72 6.73 12.88
CA GLY A 82 16.54 6.11 11.83
C GLY A 82 16.35 4.59 11.67
N LYS A 83 15.31 4.02 12.29
CA LYS A 83 14.90 2.62 12.07
C LYS A 83 14.42 2.42 10.63
N ILE A 84 13.61 3.33 10.13
CA ILE A 84 13.17 3.42 8.73
C ILE A 84 14.04 4.47 8.03
N TYR A 85 14.56 4.16 6.84
CA TYR A 85 15.33 5.12 6.06
C TYR A 85 14.43 6.17 5.40
N ALA A 86 13.36 5.70 4.75
CA ALA A 86 12.38 6.54 4.09
C ALA A 86 10.99 5.87 4.05
N TYR A 87 9.95 6.71 4.10
CA TYR A 87 8.57 6.31 3.84
C TYR A 87 8.04 7.14 2.68
N ALA A 88 7.60 6.49 1.60
CA ALA A 88 6.91 7.17 0.51
C ALA A 88 5.48 6.65 0.42
N THR A 89 4.52 7.56 0.49
CA THR A 89 3.10 7.22 0.51
C THR A 89 2.30 8.10 -0.44
N ASP A 90 1.33 7.48 -1.11
CA ASP A 90 0.32 8.18 -1.90
C ASP A 90 -1.02 8.31 -1.16
N VAL A 91 -1.11 7.71 0.03
CA VAL A 91 -2.34 7.63 0.84
C VAL A 91 -2.04 7.96 2.30
N VAL A 92 -3.04 8.47 3.01
CA VAL A 92 -2.96 8.78 4.45
C VAL A 92 -4.22 8.35 5.18
N LYS A 93 -4.21 8.25 6.52
CA LYS A 93 -5.37 7.76 7.29
C LYS A 93 -6.63 8.62 7.09
N GLY A 94 -6.46 9.92 6.93
CA GLY A 94 -7.52 10.89 6.66
C GLY A 94 -7.14 11.79 5.50
N GLU A 95 -8.02 11.86 4.49
CA GLU A 95 -7.82 12.64 3.27
C GLU A 95 -8.93 13.69 3.12
N PRO A 96 -8.61 14.99 2.93
CA PRO A 96 -7.27 15.59 2.85
C PRO A 96 -6.46 15.46 4.15
N ILE A 97 -5.13 15.48 4.03
CA ILE A 97 -4.25 15.35 5.19
C ILE A 97 -4.47 16.49 6.19
N ALA A 98 -4.58 16.16 7.47
CA ALA A 98 -4.67 17.15 8.54
C ALA A 98 -3.32 17.85 8.73
N SER A 99 -3.34 19.16 9.03
CA SER A 99 -2.12 19.96 9.17
C SER A 99 -1.22 19.53 10.34
N ASP A 100 -1.78 18.82 11.31
CA ASP A 100 -1.10 18.25 12.47
C ASP A 100 -0.75 16.75 12.31
N SER A 101 -0.90 16.19 11.10
CA SER A 101 -0.58 14.77 10.83
C SER A 101 0.87 14.45 11.25
N PRO A 102 1.11 13.30 11.93
CA PRO A 102 2.45 12.86 12.29
C PRO A 102 3.40 12.76 11.10
N LEU A 103 2.90 12.41 9.92
CA LEU A 103 3.71 12.24 8.71
C LEU A 103 4.32 13.56 8.21
N LEU A 104 3.66 14.70 8.45
CA LEU A 104 4.20 16.03 8.08
C LEU A 104 5.37 16.47 8.96
N GLN A 105 5.56 15.81 10.12
CA GLN A 105 6.64 16.09 11.06
C GLN A 105 7.79 15.06 10.96
N ALA A 106 7.66 14.07 10.09
CA ALA A 106 8.61 12.98 9.95
C ALA A 106 9.75 13.35 8.99
N LYS A 107 10.99 12.99 9.34
CA LYS A 107 12.12 13.03 8.41
C LYS A 107 11.93 12.01 7.28
N ASN A 108 12.44 12.31 6.09
CA ASN A 108 12.44 11.38 4.94
C ASN A 108 11.07 10.77 4.61
N CYS A 109 9.99 11.53 4.84
CA CYS A 109 8.63 11.16 4.50
C CYS A 109 8.20 11.89 3.22
N TYR A 110 7.82 11.14 2.20
CA TYR A 110 7.40 11.66 0.90
C TYR A 110 5.93 11.36 0.69
N ILE A 111 5.11 12.39 0.45
CA ILE A 111 3.66 12.26 0.37
C ILE A 111 3.19 12.79 -0.97
N THR A 112 2.46 11.97 -1.73
CA THR A 112 1.73 12.39 -2.93
C THR A 112 0.22 12.35 -2.67
N PRO A 113 -0.58 13.24 -3.28
CA PRO A 113 -1.98 13.42 -2.91
C PRO A 113 -2.92 12.44 -3.61
N HIS A 114 -2.76 11.14 -3.39
CA HIS A 114 -3.62 10.07 -3.91
C HIS A 114 -3.73 10.05 -5.45
N ILE A 115 -2.58 10.13 -6.12
CA ILE A 115 -2.46 10.24 -7.58
C ILE A 115 -1.84 9.02 -8.26
N ALA A 116 -1.49 7.95 -7.53
CA ALA A 116 -0.89 6.75 -8.10
C ALA A 116 -1.77 6.10 -9.19
N TRP A 117 -3.09 6.25 -9.10
CA TRP A 117 -4.04 5.75 -10.09
C TRP A 117 -4.26 6.70 -11.29
N ALA A 118 -3.77 7.94 -11.21
CA ALA A 118 -4.17 9.04 -12.10
C ALA A 118 -3.37 9.25 -13.41
N PRO A 119 -2.52 8.31 -13.93
CA PRO A 119 -2.03 8.43 -15.32
C PRO A 119 -3.17 8.56 -16.33
N TYR A 120 -2.94 9.31 -17.42
CA TYR A 120 -3.95 9.61 -18.44
C TYR A 120 -4.59 8.32 -18.99
N GLU A 121 -3.77 7.34 -19.32
CA GLU A 121 -4.17 6.05 -19.90
C GLU A 121 -5.05 5.25 -18.93
N THR A 122 -4.83 5.37 -17.62
CA THR A 122 -5.69 4.71 -16.62
C THR A 122 -7.05 5.38 -16.52
N ARG A 123 -7.10 6.71 -16.53
CA ARG A 123 -8.36 7.46 -16.51
C ARG A 123 -9.16 7.25 -17.80
N ASP A 124 -8.49 7.19 -18.96
CA ASP A 124 -9.14 6.91 -20.24
C ASP A 124 -9.81 5.53 -20.25
N ARG A 125 -9.09 4.48 -19.86
CA ARG A 125 -9.67 3.13 -19.72
C ARG A 125 -10.81 3.09 -18.70
N LEU A 126 -10.66 3.79 -17.57
CA LEU A 126 -11.69 3.88 -16.53
C LEU A 126 -12.98 4.46 -17.10
N LEU A 127 -12.91 5.57 -17.83
CA LEU A 127 -14.07 6.21 -18.45
C LEU A 127 -14.76 5.29 -19.47
N HIS A 128 -13.99 4.60 -20.31
CA HIS A 128 -14.53 3.61 -21.25
C HIS A 128 -15.28 2.50 -20.51
N MET A 129 -14.69 1.91 -19.46
CA MET A 129 -15.34 0.89 -18.64
C MET A 129 -16.62 1.39 -17.97
N THR A 130 -16.63 2.63 -17.47
CA THR A 130 -17.82 3.23 -16.87
C THR A 130 -18.95 3.37 -17.90
N VAL A 131 -18.64 3.87 -19.10
CA VAL A 131 -19.61 3.97 -20.20
C VAL A 131 -20.15 2.60 -20.59
N ASP A 132 -19.29 1.59 -20.66
CA ASP A 132 -19.69 0.23 -21.02
C ASP A 132 -20.58 -0.42 -19.95
N ASN A 133 -20.32 -0.19 -18.66
CA ASN A 133 -21.19 -0.63 -17.57
C ASN A 133 -22.59 0.00 -17.66
N ILE A 134 -22.68 1.29 -18.04
CA ILE A 134 -23.96 1.99 -18.21
C ILE A 134 -24.75 1.40 -19.40
N LYS A 135 -24.08 1.16 -20.54
CA LYS A 135 -24.70 0.52 -21.70
C LYS A 135 -25.23 -0.89 -21.36
N ALA A 136 -24.41 -1.67 -20.66
CA ALA A 136 -24.74 -3.00 -20.14
C ALA A 136 -25.99 -2.97 -19.26
N TYR A 137 -26.09 -1.98 -18.36
CA TYR A 137 -27.28 -1.78 -17.53
C TYR A 137 -28.54 -1.52 -18.37
N LEU A 138 -28.46 -0.61 -19.34
CA LEU A 138 -29.60 -0.25 -20.20
C LEU A 138 -30.06 -1.41 -21.11
N SER A 139 -29.14 -2.30 -21.51
CA SER A 139 -29.47 -3.49 -22.31
C SER A 139 -29.85 -4.72 -21.49
N GLY A 140 -29.75 -4.66 -20.15
CA GLY A 140 -29.99 -5.79 -19.25
C GLY A 140 -28.85 -6.81 -19.15
N ASP A 141 -27.68 -6.55 -19.74
CA ASP A 141 -26.48 -7.40 -19.68
C ASP A 141 -25.50 -6.86 -18.63
N LEU A 142 -25.86 -6.99 -17.35
CA LEU A 142 -25.11 -6.37 -16.24
C LEU A 142 -23.64 -6.82 -16.18
N LYS A 143 -22.74 -5.85 -15.98
CA LYS A 143 -21.29 -6.08 -15.83
C LYS A 143 -20.78 -5.51 -14.52
N ASN A 144 -19.76 -6.15 -13.95
CA ASN A 144 -19.03 -5.66 -12.76
C ASN A 144 -19.94 -5.33 -11.55
N VAL A 145 -21.01 -6.11 -11.35
CA VAL A 145 -21.94 -5.95 -10.23
C VAL A 145 -21.27 -6.39 -8.93
N ILE A 146 -21.41 -5.60 -7.87
CA ILE A 146 -20.78 -5.85 -6.57
C ILE A 146 -21.79 -6.01 -5.42
N ASN A 147 -23.10 -6.00 -5.71
CA ASN A 147 -24.20 -6.15 -4.76
C ASN A 147 -25.41 -6.86 -5.37
#